data_AF-A0A1D2WPH2-F1
#
_entry.id   AF-A0A1D2WPH2-F1
#
_cell.length_a   1.000
_cell.length_b   1.000
_cell.length_c   1.000
_cell.angle_alpha   90.00
_cell.angle_beta   90.00
_cell.angle_gamma   90.00
#
_symmetry.space_group_name_H-M   'P 1'
#
loop_
_entity.id
_entity.type
_entity.pdbx_description
1 polymer ?
#
loop_
_entity_poly.entity_id
_entity_poly.type
_entity_poly.pdbx_seq_one_letter_code
_entity_poly.pdbx_strand_id
1 'polypeptide(L)'
;MSIEVNTGARELIINIIIIIMIIMQDGTTIQISKKNRDELKKIGSMGDDYNTVIEKLIREYKNHEYRLKIDRIAEEAKKHFKEHREEYVSVDDL
;
A
#
# COMPACT_ATOMS: atom_id res chain seq x y z
N MET A 1 26.48 10.55 -43.54
CA MET A 1 26.32 11.88 -42.92
C MET A 1 26.19 11.65 -41.42
N SER A 2 27.31 11.80 -40.71
CA SER A 2 27.38 11.52 -39.27
C SER A 2 26.87 12.75 -38.51
N ILE A 3 25.83 12.58 -37.69
CA ILE A 3 25.32 13.65 -36.84
C ILE A 3 26.27 13.73 -35.63
N GLU A 4 27.19 14.69 -35.64
CA GLU A 4 27.95 15.05 -34.44
C GLU A 4 26.99 15.70 -33.45
N VAL A 5 26.65 14.96 -32.39
CA VAL A 5 25.88 15.48 -31.28
C VAL A 5 26.77 16.49 -30.54
N ASN A 6 26.43 17.77 -30.62
CA ASN A 6 27.11 18.88 -29.94
C ASN A 6 27.38 18.53 -28.46
N THR A 7 28.65 18.56 -28.05
CA THR A 7 29.12 18.24 -26.70
C THR A 7 28.35 18.99 -25.61
N GLY A 8 27.95 20.25 -25.86
CA GLY A 8 27.14 21.03 -24.92
C GLY A 8 25.72 20.48 -24.72
N ALA A 9 25.12 19.88 -25.75
CA ALA A 9 23.83 19.22 -25.64
C ALA A 9 23.91 17.92 -24.82
N ARG A 10 25.05 17.21 -24.89
CA ARG A 10 25.29 16.01 -24.06
C ARG A 10 25.39 16.38 -22.58
N GLU A 11 26.14 17.43 -22.24
CA GLU A 11 26.24 17.88 -20.85
C GLU A 11 24.90 18.37 -20.29
N LEU A 12 24.11 19.08 -21.10
CA LEU A 12 22.78 19.51 -20.69
C LEU A 12 21.86 18.31 -20.38
N ILE A 13 21.88 17.29 -21.22
CA ILE A 13 21.09 16.06 -21.01
C ILE A 13 21.54 15.33 -19.74
N ILE A 14 22.85 15.21 -19.52
CA ILE A 14 23.40 14.57 -18.31
C ILE A 14 22.98 15.34 -17.05
N ASN A 15 23.08 16.67 -17.06
CA ASN A 15 22.68 17.50 -15.92
C ASN A 15 21.17 17.39 -15.63
N ILE A 16 20.32 17.36 -16.66
CA ILE A 16 18.87 17.15 -16.49
C ILE A 16 18.58 15.79 -15.85
N ILE A 17 19.26 14.72 -16.30
CA ILE A 17 19.08 13.37 -15.74
C ILE A 17 19.52 13.32 -14.27
N ILE A 18 20.66 13.94 -13.93
CA ILE A 18 21.16 14.01 -12.56
C ILE A 18 20.18 14.76 -11.66
N ILE A 19 19.64 15.89 -12.12
CA ILE A 19 18.64 16.69 -11.38
C ILE A 19 17.38 15.86 -11.11
N ILE A 20 16.88 15.13 -12.12
CA ILE A 20 15.73 14.23 -11.95
C ILE A 20 16.04 13.12 -10.93
N MET A 21 17.22 12.51 -10.98
CA MET A 21 17.64 11.49 -10.01
C MET A 21 17.76 12.04 -8.59
N ILE A 22 18.27 13.26 -8.41
CA ILE A 22 18.37 13.92 -7.10
C ILE A 22 16.97 14.23 -6.54
N ILE A 23 16.06 14.74 -7.37
CA ILE A 23 14.67 15.03 -6.96
C ILE A 23 13.92 13.75 -6.56
N MET A 24 14.28 12.59 -7.13
CA MET A 24 13.69 11.30 -6.80
C MET A 24 14.19 10.66 -5.49
N GLN A 25 15.12 11.27 -4.73
CA GLN A 25 15.73 10.59 -3.57
C GLN A 25 14.75 10.21 -2.44
N ASP A 26 13.61 10.91 -2.29
CA ASP A 26 12.56 10.54 -1.32
C ASP A 26 11.37 9.78 -1.93
N GLY A 27 11.39 9.54 -3.26
CA GLY A 27 10.28 8.94 -4.01
C GLY A 27 10.72 7.74 -4.83
N THR A 28 10.09 6.58 -4.61
CA THR A 28 10.30 5.40 -5.46
C THR A 28 9.30 5.37 -6.61
N THR A 29 9.75 5.00 -7.81
CA THR A 29 8.86 4.76 -8.95
C THR A 29 8.19 3.40 -8.85
N ILE A 30 6.87 3.38 -8.91
CA ILE A 30 6.07 2.16 -9.03
C ILE A 30 5.45 2.11 -10.41
N GLN A 31 5.62 0.99 -11.13
CA GLN A 31 4.91 0.78 -12.39
C GLN A 31 3.53 0.17 -12.14
N ILE A 32 2.50 0.81 -12.69
CA ILE A 32 1.12 0.35 -12.62
C ILE A 32 0.47 0.42 -14.01
N SER A 33 -0.53 -0.42 -14.24
CA SER A 33 -1.31 -0.36 -15.48
C SER A 33 -2.11 0.95 -15.57
N LYS A 34 -2.38 1.41 -16.80
CA LYS A 34 -3.24 2.59 -17.03
C LYS A 34 -4.60 2.42 -16.35
N LYS A 35 -5.18 1.21 -16.45
CA LYS A 35 -6.43 0.85 -15.79
C LYS A 35 -6.35 1.06 -14.27
N ASN A 36 -5.32 0.53 -13.61
CA ASN A 36 -5.18 0.64 -12.16
C ASN A 36 -5.00 2.08 -11.72
N ARG A 37 -4.19 2.88 -12.43
CA ARG A 37 -4.07 4.31 -12.20
C ARG A 37 -5.42 5.03 -12.28
N ASP A 38 -6.23 4.70 -13.27
CA ASP A 38 -7.52 5.34 -13.46
C ASP A 38 -8.54 4.93 -12.40
N GLU A 39 -8.47 3.71 -11.85
CA GLU A 39 -9.21 3.31 -10.66
C GLU A 39 -8.72 4.04 -9.38
N LEU A 40 -7.40 4.19 -9.20
CA LEU A 40 -6.84 4.96 -8.07
C LEU A 40 -7.37 6.39 -8.03
N LYS A 41 -7.54 7.03 -9.20
CA LYS A 41 -8.15 8.37 -9.29
C LYS A 41 -9.59 8.42 -8.80
N LYS A 42 -10.35 7.33 -8.91
CA LYS A 42 -11.74 7.25 -8.42
C LYS A 42 -11.83 7.06 -6.92
N ILE A 43 -10.79 6.48 -6.32
CA ILE A 43 -10.70 6.23 -4.87
C ILE A 43 -10.29 7.51 -4.12
N GLY A 44 -9.45 8.34 -4.74
CA GLY A 44 -9.03 9.62 -4.18
C GLY A 44 -10.14 10.68 -4.16
N SER A 45 -10.03 11.65 -3.26
CA SER A 45 -10.84 12.87 -3.24
C SER A 45 -10.14 14.01 -3.98
N MET A 46 -10.88 15.07 -4.31
CA MET A 46 -10.31 16.24 -4.97
C MET A 46 -9.23 16.87 -4.08
N GLY A 47 -7.97 16.82 -4.53
CA GLY A 47 -6.82 17.32 -3.79
C GLY A 47 -5.93 16.23 -3.15
N ASP A 48 -6.35 14.97 -3.15
CA ASP A 48 -5.49 13.87 -2.68
C ASP A 48 -4.37 13.58 -3.71
N ASP A 49 -3.13 13.43 -3.22
CA ASP A 49 -2.04 12.88 -4.01
C ASP A 49 -2.09 11.33 -4.03
N TYR A 50 -1.33 10.73 -4.95
CA TYR A 50 -1.30 9.27 -5.07
C TYR A 50 -0.75 8.57 -3.83
N ASN A 51 0.15 9.20 -3.06
CA ASN A 51 0.68 8.60 -1.84
C ASN A 51 -0.42 8.47 -0.78
N THR A 52 -1.24 9.50 -0.63
CA THR A 52 -2.42 9.52 0.25
C THR A 52 -3.41 8.42 -0.12
N VAL A 53 -3.68 8.24 -1.43
CA VAL A 53 -4.57 7.17 -1.90
C VAL A 53 -3.96 5.79 -1.63
N ILE A 54 -2.65 5.61 -1.86
CA ILE A 54 -1.95 4.35 -1.58
C ILE A 54 -1.97 4.03 -0.08
N GLU A 55 -1.76 5.02 0.79
CA GLU A 55 -1.84 4.83 2.25
C GLU A 55 -3.23 4.40 2.71
N LYS A 56 -4.29 5.01 2.15
CA LYS A 56 -5.69 4.59 2.42
C LYS A 56 -5.89 3.12 2.05
N LEU A 57 -5.38 2.69 0.89
CA LEU A 57 -5.46 1.30 0.45
C LEU A 57 -4.68 0.32 1.35
N ILE A 58 -3.46 0.70 1.77
CA ILE A 58 -2.66 -0.10 2.69
C ILE A 58 -3.40 -0.25 4.03
N ARG A 59 -4.02 0.82 4.52
CA ARG A 59 -4.80 0.80 5.77
C ARG A 59 -6.01 -0.13 5.67
N GLU A 60 -6.78 -0.05 4.60
CA GLU A 60 -7.93 -0.93 4.38
C GLU A 60 -7.53 -2.40 4.27
N TYR A 61 -6.43 -2.70 3.59
CA TYR A 61 -5.89 -4.06 3.53
C TYR A 61 -5.54 -4.60 4.93
N LYS A 62 -4.82 -3.81 5.75
CA LYS A 62 -4.47 -4.21 7.13
C LYS A 62 -5.71 -4.39 8.01
N ASN A 63 -6.69 -3.49 7.90
CA ASN A 63 -7.96 -3.60 8.63
C ASN A 63 -8.72 -4.86 8.24
N HIS A 64 -8.74 -5.19 6.95
CA HIS A 64 -9.34 -6.42 6.46
C HIS A 64 -8.64 -7.67 7.02
N GLU A 65 -7.31 -7.72 7.00
CA GLU A 65 -6.56 -8.82 7.62
C GLU A 65 -6.83 -8.95 9.12
N TYR A 66 -6.92 -7.83 9.83
CA TYR A 66 -7.22 -7.82 11.26
C TYR A 66 -8.61 -8.39 11.56
N ARG A 67 -9.63 -7.97 10.79
CA ARG A 67 -10.99 -8.53 10.92
C ARG A 67 -11.01 -10.04 10.67
N LEU A 68 -10.35 -10.52 9.61
CA LEU A 68 -10.26 -11.95 9.33
C LEU A 68 -9.58 -12.74 10.45
N LYS A 69 -8.58 -12.17 11.13
CA LYS A 69 -7.94 -12.79 12.29
C LYS A 69 -8.88 -12.86 13.48
N ILE A 70 -9.64 -11.79 13.76
CA ILE A 70 -10.66 -11.79 14.81
C ILE A 70 -11.71 -12.86 14.54
N ASP A 71 -12.23 -12.90 13.31
CA ASP A 71 -13.26 -13.87 12.93
C ASP A 71 -12.75 -15.31 13.13
N ARG A 72 -11.48 -15.57 12.76
CA ARG A 72 -10.85 -16.87 12.99
C ARG A 72 -10.75 -17.20 14.48
N ILE A 73 -10.25 -16.27 15.30
CA ILE A 73 -10.11 -16.48 16.76
C ILE A 73 -11.48 -16.71 17.39
N ALA A 74 -12.50 -15.98 16.96
CA ALA A 74 -13.87 -16.13 17.46
C ALA A 74 -14.44 -17.53 17.11
N GLU A 75 -14.20 -18.01 15.89
CA GLU A 75 -14.63 -19.36 15.50
C GLU A 75 -13.85 -20.47 16.22
N GLU A 76 -12.53 -20.31 16.38
CA GLU A 76 -11.70 -21.24 17.16
C GLU A 76 -12.14 -21.27 18.64
N ALA A 77 -12.39 -20.11 19.24
CA ALA A 77 -12.89 -20.01 20.60
C ALA A 77 -14.26 -20.67 20.74
N LYS A 78 -15.23 -20.38 19.85
CA LYS A 78 -16.55 -21.04 19.86
C LYS A 78 -16.44 -22.56 19.76
N LYS A 79 -15.55 -23.05 18.89
CA LYS A 79 -15.29 -24.48 18.75
C LYS A 79 -14.72 -25.06 20.04
N HIS A 80 -13.70 -24.44 20.60
CA HIS A 80 -13.09 -24.87 21.85
C HIS A 80 -14.06 -24.85 23.03
N PHE A 81 -14.87 -23.79 23.18
CA PHE A 81 -15.93 -23.71 24.20
C PHE A 81 -16.97 -24.82 24.05
N LYS A 82 -17.29 -25.23 22.82
CA LYS A 82 -18.22 -26.33 22.56
C LYS A 82 -17.62 -27.69 22.92
N GLU A 83 -16.32 -27.86 22.67
CA GLU A 83 -15.58 -29.11 22.90
C GLU A 83 -15.20 -29.29 24.39
N HIS A 84 -14.89 -28.21 25.09
CA HIS A 84 -14.40 -28.20 26.48
C HIS A 84 -15.37 -27.54 27.46
N ARG A 85 -16.67 -27.57 27.17
CA ARG A 85 -17.71 -26.83 27.93
C ARG A 85 -17.68 -27.12 29.44
N GLU A 86 -17.30 -28.33 29.82
CA GLU A 86 -17.27 -28.81 31.21
C GLU A 86 -16.13 -28.20 32.03
N GLU A 87 -15.12 -27.61 31.39
CA GLU A 87 -13.95 -27.00 32.05
C GLU A 87 -14.17 -25.50 32.38
N TYR A 88 -15.27 -24.90 31.93
CA TYR A 88 -15.57 -23.49 32.13
C TYR A 88 -16.56 -23.29 33.28
N VAL A 89 -16.25 -22.34 34.18
CA VAL A 89 -17.14 -21.89 35.27
C VAL A 89 -17.75 -20.53 34.96
N SER A 90 -18.91 -20.23 35.57
CA SER A 90 -19.56 -18.93 35.42
C SER A 90 -18.70 -17.81 35.99
N VAL A 91 -18.73 -16.64 35.35
CA VAL A 91 -18.05 -15.44 35.86
C VAL A 91 -18.70 -14.93 37.15
N ASP A 92 -19.98 -15.25 37.36
CA ASP A 92 -20.69 -14.90 38.60
C ASP A 92 -20.30 -15.79 39.80
N ASP A 93 -19.62 -16.92 39.53
CA ASP A 93 -19.11 -17.85 40.55
C ASP A 93 -17.63 -17.58 40.92
N LEU A 94 -17.06 -16.45 40.44
CA LEU A 94 -15.66 -16.02 40.63
C LEU A 94 -15.48 -15.00 41.77
#